data_AF-A0A938MR61-F1
#
_entry.id   AF-A0A938MR61-F1
#
_cell.length_a   1.000
_cell.length_b   1.000
_cell.length_c   1.000
_cell.angle_alpha   90.00
_cell.angle_beta   90.00
_cell.angle_gamma   90.00
#
_symmetry.space_group_name_H-M   'P 1'
#
loop_
_entity.id
_entity.type
_entity.pdbx_description
1 polymer ?
#
loop_
_entity_poly.entity_id
_entity_poly.type
_entity_poly.pdbx_seq_one_letter_code
_entity_poly.pdbx_strand_id
1 'polypeptide(L)'
;MRFKYAVAVQSLLLLSLLFRAALSETITLPAETLRDKIRGGLLGQILGNLNGLPHEMKYIVEPGNVTEYTPALPKGAWTDDDTDFEWVYIKVMEDEDCLLLPPERISRLWKERINKRIWCSNQYARQLMDLGIEPPLTGMAVFNPWAEFNISGQFLCETFGLISPAMPQKAAEIGLNYTRVAIDGEPAQTTQLFTSMIAMAFVENDVSSLLDSGQATLAPGSIVSQVIRDVRAWHQEHPTDWPTTRKLLKDKYSRHDGQTRDRNGYELNTGSIVAALLYGQGDFVKTLTVAFNFGWDADCNAATAGTIVGVIKGYRSMLAEGWQIVDRYTNTTRENMPTDETITSFADRLTDLAEKVVLEQGGRRLTTKGRVVYQIAAQKPACVQPLESPEAQTAVLKEKLETGIRQTITRPGSRQELARAAYYAICLDLASTFRQEHSEQWSNALTSLNSYQNVVQAMFHHSPVPLGEELRARALAAGLPKPAEHANLW
;
A
#
# COMPACT_ATOMS: atom_id res chain seq x y z
N MET A 1 -23.75 -51.49 -15.31
CA MET A 1 -22.87 -50.78 -16.26
C MET A 1 -22.64 -49.32 -15.83
N ARG A 2 -22.28 -49.10 -14.54
CA ARG A 2 -22.02 -47.78 -13.94
C ARG A 2 -20.91 -47.91 -12.90
N PHE A 3 -19.67 -48.18 -13.33
CA PHE A 3 -18.50 -48.22 -12.43
C PHE A 3 -17.18 -48.05 -13.22
N LYS A 4 -17.16 -47.22 -14.28
CA LYS A 4 -15.95 -46.95 -15.08
C LYS A 4 -15.63 -45.47 -15.33
N TYR A 5 -16.40 -44.53 -14.80
CA TYR A 5 -16.17 -43.09 -15.03
C TYR A 5 -15.63 -42.31 -13.82
N ALA A 6 -15.48 -42.93 -12.65
CA ALA A 6 -14.99 -42.24 -11.45
C ALA A 6 -13.46 -42.17 -11.34
N VAL A 7 -12.72 -43.04 -12.05
CA VAL A 7 -11.24 -43.11 -11.95
C VAL A 7 -10.55 -42.11 -12.89
N ALA A 8 -11.16 -41.76 -14.03
CA ALA A 8 -10.55 -40.84 -14.99
C ALA A 8 -10.52 -39.37 -14.50
N VAL A 9 -11.48 -38.95 -13.67
CA VAL A 9 -11.58 -37.56 -13.21
C VAL A 9 -10.61 -37.27 -12.04
N GLN A 10 -10.32 -38.25 -11.19
CA GLN A 10 -9.29 -38.12 -10.15
C GLN A 10 -7.87 -38.15 -10.71
N SER A 11 -7.62 -38.90 -11.79
CA SER A 11 -6.31 -38.91 -12.46
C SER A 11 -6.01 -37.60 -13.23
N LEU A 12 -7.03 -36.91 -13.74
CA LEU A 12 -6.87 -35.60 -14.40
C LEU A 12 -6.65 -34.45 -13.39
N LEU A 13 -7.26 -34.52 -12.21
CA LEU A 13 -7.04 -33.55 -11.12
C LEU A 13 -5.67 -33.71 -10.44
N LEU A 14 -5.16 -34.94 -10.31
CA LEU A 14 -3.77 -35.17 -9.87
C LEU A 14 -2.75 -34.76 -10.94
N LEU A 15 -3.07 -34.88 -12.24
CA LEU A 15 -2.18 -34.38 -13.29
C LEU A 15 -2.12 -32.84 -13.35
N SER A 16 -3.20 -32.13 -13.01
CA SER A 16 -3.19 -30.66 -12.95
C SER A 16 -2.44 -30.10 -11.74
N LEU A 17 -2.34 -30.84 -10.63
CA LEU A 17 -1.53 -30.47 -9.46
C LEU A 17 -0.04 -30.81 -9.65
N LEU A 18 0.29 -31.74 -10.55
CA LEU A 18 1.67 -32.09 -10.89
C LEU A 18 2.28 -31.24 -12.02
N PHE A 19 1.50 -30.39 -12.69
CA PHE A 19 1.96 -29.54 -13.81
C PHE A 19 2.04 -28.03 -13.49
N ARG A 20 2.04 -27.66 -12.21
CA ARG A 20 2.42 -26.31 -11.75
C ARG A 20 3.75 -26.24 -10.99
N ALA A 21 4.50 -27.34 -10.92
CA ALA A 21 5.94 -27.26 -10.72
C ALA A 21 6.60 -26.90 -12.06
N ALA A 22 6.31 -25.70 -12.59
CA ALA A 22 7.36 -25.04 -13.34
C ALA A 22 8.54 -24.99 -12.36
N LEU A 23 9.66 -25.63 -12.70
CA LEU A 23 10.88 -25.61 -11.89
C LEU A 23 11.15 -24.15 -11.53
N SER A 24 10.73 -23.71 -10.34
CA SER A 24 11.08 -22.40 -9.83
C SER A 24 12.59 -22.44 -9.69
N GLU A 25 13.24 -21.40 -10.21
CA GLU A 25 14.67 -21.30 -10.07
C GLU A 25 14.98 -21.22 -8.57
N THR A 26 15.70 -22.21 -8.05
CA THR A 26 16.09 -22.20 -6.65
C THR A 26 17.33 -21.34 -6.51
N ILE A 27 17.21 -20.22 -5.80
CA ILE A 27 18.37 -19.41 -5.42
C ILE A 27 18.86 -19.84 -4.04
N THR A 28 20.15 -19.66 -3.77
CA THR A 28 20.73 -19.88 -2.43
C THR A 28 21.25 -18.56 -1.89
N LEU A 29 20.73 -18.13 -0.75
CA LEU A 29 21.12 -16.89 -0.09
C LEU A 29 21.67 -17.18 1.31
N PRO A 30 22.91 -16.76 1.64
CA PRO A 30 23.41 -16.87 3.01
C PRO A 30 22.55 -16.08 4.00
N ALA A 31 22.33 -16.64 5.19
CA ALA A 31 21.50 -15.98 6.21
C ALA A 31 22.07 -14.61 6.64
N GLU A 32 23.41 -14.49 6.66
CA GLU A 32 24.08 -13.23 6.92
C GLU A 32 23.84 -12.18 5.83
N THR A 33 23.65 -12.60 4.58
CA THR A 33 23.34 -11.70 3.46
C THR A 33 21.88 -11.29 3.51
N LEU A 34 20.96 -12.23 3.79
CA LEU A 34 19.54 -11.93 3.97
C LEU A 34 19.33 -10.86 5.06
N ARG A 35 19.90 -11.10 6.26
CA ARG A 35 19.80 -10.17 7.38
C ARG A 35 20.42 -8.81 7.08
N ASP A 36 21.58 -8.77 6.43
CA ASP A 36 22.27 -7.53 6.05
C ASP A 36 21.45 -6.69 5.07
N LYS A 37 20.83 -7.34 4.08
CA LYS A 37 19.94 -6.70 3.11
C LYS A 37 18.63 -6.22 3.74
N ILE A 38 17.98 -7.02 4.60
CA ILE A 38 16.77 -6.61 5.34
C ILE A 38 17.05 -5.39 6.22
N ARG A 39 18.13 -5.43 7.01
CA ARG A 39 18.54 -4.30 7.87
C ARG A 39 18.88 -3.06 7.05
N GLY A 40 19.52 -3.23 5.89
CA GLY A 40 19.83 -2.14 4.97
C GLY A 40 18.57 -1.50 4.41
N GLY A 41 17.61 -2.33 3.98
CA GLY A 41 16.30 -1.88 3.52
C GLY A 41 15.52 -1.11 4.59
N LEU A 42 15.38 -1.66 5.80
CA LEU A 42 14.67 -0.97 6.89
C LEU A 42 15.37 0.34 7.29
N LEU A 43 16.70 0.34 7.42
CA LEU A 43 17.43 1.58 7.72
C LEU A 43 17.24 2.60 6.59
N GLY A 44 17.24 2.14 5.34
CA GLY A 44 16.96 2.96 4.16
C GLY A 44 15.58 3.60 4.19
N GLN A 45 14.55 2.83 4.56
CA GLN A 45 13.18 3.32 4.76
C GLN A 45 13.13 4.43 5.81
N ILE A 46 13.67 4.16 7.01
CA ILE A 46 13.62 5.08 8.15
C ILE A 46 14.41 6.37 7.86
N LEU A 47 15.58 6.27 7.23
CA LEU A 47 16.36 7.45 6.83
C LEU A 47 15.64 8.25 5.74
N GLY A 48 15.01 7.57 4.79
CA GLY A 48 14.23 8.20 3.73
C GLY A 48 13.05 8.99 4.28
N ASN A 49 12.23 8.36 5.13
CA ASN A 49 11.11 9.01 5.82
C ASN A 49 11.63 10.18 6.67
N LEU A 50 12.37 9.89 7.74
CA LEU A 50 12.58 10.88 8.80
C LEU A 50 13.47 12.06 8.38
N ASN A 51 14.37 11.85 7.42
CA ASN A 51 15.16 12.95 6.84
C ASN A 51 14.43 13.63 5.67
N GLY A 52 13.38 13.01 5.12
CA GLY A 52 12.50 13.57 4.11
C GLY A 52 11.39 14.46 4.67
N LEU A 53 10.97 14.26 5.93
CA LEU A 53 9.92 15.06 6.60
C LEU A 53 10.08 16.59 6.43
N PRO A 54 11.30 17.18 6.51
CA PRO A 54 11.49 18.63 6.28
C PRO A 54 11.20 19.11 4.84
N HIS A 55 11.01 18.18 3.91
CA HIS A 55 10.78 18.38 2.48
C HIS A 55 9.35 18.01 2.04
N GLU A 56 8.62 17.26 2.87
CA GLU A 56 7.22 16.89 2.67
C GLU A 56 6.36 18.13 2.34
N MET A 57 5.62 18.04 1.23
CA MET A 57 4.69 19.03 0.69
C MET A 57 5.26 20.45 0.50
N LYS A 58 6.59 20.63 0.56
CA LYS A 58 7.25 21.95 0.47
C LYS A 58 7.48 22.40 -0.97
N TYR A 59 7.82 21.45 -1.85
CA TYR A 59 8.20 21.71 -3.24
C TYR A 59 7.10 21.23 -4.19
N ILE A 60 5.91 21.85 -4.09
CA ILE A 60 4.77 21.54 -4.97
C ILE A 60 4.93 22.26 -6.32
N VAL A 61 5.21 23.57 -6.28
CA VAL A 61 5.30 24.41 -7.47
C VAL A 61 6.62 24.17 -8.20
N GLU A 62 7.70 24.61 -7.56
CA GLU A 62 9.08 24.51 -8.02
C GLU A 62 9.81 23.36 -7.33
N PRO A 63 10.91 22.82 -7.91
CA PRO A 63 11.75 21.83 -7.24
C PRO A 63 12.41 22.37 -5.97
N GLY A 64 12.88 21.44 -5.13
CA GLY A 64 13.80 21.75 -4.04
C GLY A 64 15.19 22.15 -4.52
N ASN A 65 16.03 22.58 -3.57
CA ASN A 65 17.43 22.93 -3.79
C ASN A 65 18.36 22.35 -2.70
N VAL A 66 18.10 21.12 -2.29
CA VAL A 66 18.97 20.34 -1.39
C VAL A 66 20.22 19.94 -2.16
N THR A 67 21.36 20.50 -1.78
CA THR A 67 22.66 20.21 -2.42
C THR A 67 23.59 19.39 -1.54
N GLU A 68 23.35 19.39 -0.23
CA GLU A 68 24.12 18.64 0.76
C GLU A 68 23.16 17.87 1.66
N TYR A 69 23.44 16.59 1.85
CA TYR A 69 22.66 15.70 2.70
C TYR A 69 23.59 14.67 3.34
N THR A 70 23.56 14.59 4.66
CA THR A 70 24.24 13.55 5.43
C THR A 70 23.18 12.74 6.18
N PRO A 71 23.00 11.46 5.85
CA PRO A 71 22.06 10.62 6.58
C PRO A 71 22.42 10.53 8.06
N ALA A 72 21.45 10.77 8.94
CA ALA A 72 21.65 10.66 10.38
C ALA A 72 20.32 10.43 11.11
N LEU A 73 20.38 9.77 12.27
CA LEU A 73 19.30 9.61 13.24
C LEU A 73 19.86 9.88 14.65
N PRO A 74 20.29 11.12 14.96
CA PRO A 74 21.04 11.42 16.18
C PRO A 74 20.20 11.25 17.46
N LYS A 75 18.86 11.24 17.34
CA LYS A 75 17.92 11.01 18.45
C LYS A 75 17.23 9.65 18.39
N GLY A 76 17.59 8.83 17.41
CA GLY A 76 16.86 7.63 17.03
C GLY A 76 15.68 7.94 16.11
N ALA A 77 15.01 6.89 15.68
CA ALA A 77 13.79 6.94 14.90
C ALA A 77 12.55 7.04 15.79
N TRP A 78 11.43 7.46 15.20
CA TRP A 78 10.12 7.47 15.83
C TRP A 78 9.06 7.03 14.83
N THR A 79 7.88 6.66 15.32
CA THR A 79 6.74 6.30 14.47
C THR A 79 6.24 7.50 13.66
N ASP A 80 6.08 7.25 12.39
CA ASP A 80 5.48 8.12 11.39
C ASP A 80 4.67 7.23 10.42
N ASP A 81 3.67 7.74 9.69
CA ASP A 81 2.75 6.88 8.95
C ASP A 81 3.39 6.09 7.80
N ASP A 82 4.55 6.50 7.27
CA ASP A 82 5.29 5.65 6.32
C ASP A 82 5.93 4.40 6.93
N THR A 83 6.01 4.29 8.25
CA THR A 83 6.65 3.14 8.90
C THR A 83 5.76 2.45 9.93
N ASP A 84 4.81 3.17 10.54
CA ASP A 84 4.14 2.72 11.75
C ASP A 84 2.90 1.83 11.49
N PHE A 85 2.25 1.93 10.32
CA PHE A 85 1.20 1.01 9.88
C PHE A 85 1.80 -0.37 9.62
N GLU A 86 2.88 -0.41 8.84
CA GLU A 86 3.64 -1.63 8.56
C GLU A 86 4.16 -2.25 9.85
N TRP A 87 4.71 -1.44 10.75
CA TRP A 87 5.16 -1.89 12.06
C TRP A 87 4.06 -2.58 12.88
N VAL A 88 2.84 -2.03 12.89
CA VAL A 88 1.68 -2.68 13.53
C VAL A 88 1.41 -4.06 12.92
N TYR A 89 1.38 -4.16 11.60
CA TYR A 89 1.15 -5.44 10.92
C TYR A 89 2.26 -6.44 11.20
N ILE A 90 3.52 -6.05 11.04
CA ILE A 90 4.68 -6.90 11.27
C ILE A 90 4.72 -7.42 12.73
N LYS A 91 4.38 -6.58 13.71
CA LYS A 91 4.27 -7.00 15.12
C LYS A 91 3.17 -8.05 15.32
N VAL A 92 2.01 -7.87 14.69
CA VAL A 92 0.87 -8.79 14.82
C VAL A 92 1.11 -10.09 14.06
N MET A 93 1.77 -10.05 12.90
CA MET A 93 2.17 -11.25 12.18
C MET A 93 3.07 -12.15 13.05
N GLU A 94 4.00 -11.55 13.80
CA GLU A 94 4.83 -12.26 14.77
C GLU A 94 3.99 -12.81 15.93
N ASP A 95 3.15 -11.99 16.56
CA ASP A 95 2.36 -12.39 17.73
C ASP A 95 1.35 -13.52 17.42
N GLU A 96 0.75 -13.48 16.22
CA GLU A 96 -0.31 -14.41 15.80
C GLU A 96 0.21 -15.53 14.88
N ASP A 97 1.50 -15.55 14.56
CA ASP A 97 2.14 -16.47 13.60
C ASP A 97 1.38 -16.53 12.24
N CYS A 98 0.87 -15.40 11.78
CA CYS A 98 -0.04 -15.29 10.63
C CYS A 98 0.40 -14.19 9.66
N LEU A 99 0.85 -14.56 8.46
CA LEU A 99 1.33 -13.62 7.44
C LEU A 99 0.20 -12.84 6.75
N LEU A 100 -1.00 -13.41 6.65
CA LEU A 100 -2.14 -12.83 5.94
C LEU A 100 -3.35 -12.79 6.88
N LEU A 101 -3.50 -11.68 7.60
CA LEU A 101 -4.65 -11.48 8.49
C LEU A 101 -5.94 -11.37 7.68
N PRO A 102 -7.04 -12.01 8.11
CA PRO A 102 -8.33 -11.88 7.44
C PRO A 102 -8.95 -10.49 7.68
N PRO A 103 -9.86 -10.02 6.79
CA PRO A 103 -10.41 -8.66 6.85
C PRO A 103 -11.04 -8.23 8.19
N GLU A 104 -11.76 -9.13 8.84
CA GLU A 104 -12.39 -8.88 10.14
C GLU A 104 -11.32 -8.65 11.23
N ARG A 105 -10.18 -9.33 11.13
CA ARG A 105 -9.05 -9.16 12.06
C ARG A 105 -8.35 -7.84 11.80
N ILE A 106 -8.14 -7.46 10.53
CA ILE A 106 -7.56 -6.17 10.15
C ILE A 106 -8.42 -5.02 10.67
N SER A 107 -9.75 -5.09 10.47
CA SER A 107 -10.68 -4.06 10.93
C SER A 107 -10.64 -3.88 12.46
N ARG A 108 -10.53 -5.00 13.19
CA ARG A 108 -10.36 -4.97 14.65
C ARG A 108 -9.01 -4.38 15.04
N LEU A 109 -7.95 -4.76 14.35
CA LEU A 109 -6.59 -4.28 14.61
C LEU A 109 -6.50 -2.75 14.45
N TRP A 110 -7.09 -2.19 13.40
CA TRP A 110 -7.12 -0.74 13.19
C TRP A 110 -7.87 -0.03 14.31
N LYS A 111 -9.03 -0.55 14.73
CA LYS A 111 -9.77 -0.01 15.88
C LYS A 111 -8.99 -0.10 17.19
N GLU A 112 -8.14 -1.10 17.35
CA GLU A 112 -7.33 -1.32 18.55
C GLU A 112 -6.06 -0.45 18.58
N ARG A 113 -5.45 -0.14 17.42
CA ARG A 113 -4.06 0.37 17.36
C ARG A 113 -3.83 1.57 16.44
N ILE A 114 -4.75 1.87 15.52
CA ILE A 114 -4.58 2.85 14.43
C ILE A 114 -5.76 3.83 14.43
N ASN A 115 -5.73 4.79 15.36
CA ASN A 115 -6.85 5.73 15.59
C ASN A 115 -6.49 7.22 15.48
N LYS A 116 -5.21 7.57 15.34
CA LYS A 116 -4.69 8.95 15.32
C LYS A 116 -3.64 9.07 14.23
N ARG A 117 -3.45 10.26 13.66
CA ARG A 117 -2.40 10.49 12.64
C ARG A 117 -2.49 9.46 11.50
N ILE A 118 -3.62 9.50 10.81
CA ILE A 118 -3.99 8.67 9.66
C ILE A 118 -4.72 9.52 8.63
N TRP A 119 -4.14 9.78 7.47
CA TRP A 119 -4.67 10.81 6.58
C TRP A 119 -5.48 10.25 5.42
N CYS A 120 -6.29 11.11 4.80
CA CYS A 120 -6.94 10.87 3.50
C CYS A 120 -7.66 9.52 3.42
N SER A 121 -7.20 8.62 2.53
CA SER A 121 -7.82 7.32 2.29
C SER A 121 -7.81 6.42 3.51
N ASN A 122 -6.73 6.44 4.30
CA ASN A 122 -6.62 5.67 5.54
C ASN A 122 -7.61 6.19 6.60
N GLN A 123 -7.75 7.52 6.72
CA GLN A 123 -8.74 8.11 7.63
C GLN A 123 -10.16 7.69 7.27
N TYR A 124 -10.49 7.77 5.98
CA TYR A 124 -11.82 7.42 5.46
C TYR A 124 -12.10 5.92 5.68
N ALA A 125 -11.14 5.04 5.35
CA ALA A 125 -11.24 3.61 5.60
C ALA A 125 -11.48 3.29 7.08
N ARG A 126 -10.75 3.93 8.00
CA ARG A 126 -10.94 3.76 9.44
C ARG A 126 -12.36 4.12 9.88
N GLN A 127 -12.95 5.18 9.32
CA GLN A 127 -14.32 5.59 9.65
C GLN A 127 -15.35 4.62 9.07
N LEU A 128 -15.12 4.06 7.88
CA LEU A 128 -15.98 3.01 7.31
C LEU A 128 -16.01 1.76 8.20
N MET A 129 -14.90 1.44 8.89
CA MET A 129 -14.89 0.35 9.87
C MET A 129 -15.84 0.61 11.05
N ASP A 130 -16.18 1.86 11.39
CA ASP A 130 -17.20 2.15 12.42
C ASP A 130 -18.62 1.82 11.95
N LEU A 131 -18.86 1.79 10.64
CA LEU A 131 -20.08 1.19 10.06
C LEU A 131 -20.00 -0.35 9.98
N GLY A 132 -18.87 -0.95 10.35
CA GLY A 132 -18.64 -2.39 10.19
C GLY A 132 -18.44 -2.79 8.73
N ILE A 133 -17.92 -1.89 7.89
CA ILE A 133 -17.42 -2.22 6.55
C ILE A 133 -16.00 -2.72 6.73
N GLU A 134 -15.70 -3.87 6.14
CA GLU A 134 -14.41 -4.55 6.27
C GLU A 134 -13.62 -4.48 4.95
N PRO A 135 -12.27 -4.54 4.99
CA PRO A 135 -11.46 -4.69 3.79
C PRO A 135 -11.88 -5.89 2.92
N PRO A 136 -11.62 -5.87 1.60
CA PRO A 136 -11.09 -4.73 0.84
C PRO A 136 -12.16 -3.65 0.56
N LEU A 137 -13.43 -3.81 1.00
CA LEU A 137 -14.50 -2.85 0.66
C LEU A 137 -14.21 -1.43 1.16
N THR A 138 -13.50 -1.29 2.28
CA THR A 138 -13.06 0.02 2.80
C THR A 138 -12.07 0.74 1.88
N GLY A 139 -11.38 0.01 1.01
CA GLY A 139 -10.43 0.54 0.03
C GLY A 139 -10.99 0.65 -1.39
N MET A 140 -12.26 0.29 -1.65
CA MET A 140 -12.83 0.39 -3.00
C MET A 140 -13.37 1.79 -3.29
N ALA A 141 -13.07 2.34 -4.48
CA ALA A 141 -13.40 3.72 -4.87
C ALA A 141 -14.90 4.07 -4.71
N VAL A 142 -15.80 3.12 -4.97
CA VAL A 142 -17.26 3.31 -4.81
C VAL A 142 -17.67 3.57 -3.35
N PHE A 143 -16.92 3.05 -2.39
CA PHE A 143 -17.15 3.24 -0.96
C PHE A 143 -16.17 4.23 -0.33
N ASN A 144 -14.99 4.43 -0.90
CA ASN A 144 -13.97 5.35 -0.41
C ASN A 144 -13.47 6.21 -1.57
N PRO A 145 -13.93 7.47 -1.69
CA PRO A 145 -13.61 8.33 -2.83
C PRO A 145 -12.12 8.74 -2.92
N TRP A 146 -11.33 8.48 -1.88
CA TRP A 146 -9.88 8.70 -1.92
C TRP A 146 -9.11 7.57 -2.61
N ALA A 147 -9.69 6.37 -2.66
CA ALA A 147 -8.96 5.14 -2.94
C ALA A 147 -8.34 5.04 -4.33
N GLU A 148 -8.89 5.74 -5.32
CA GLU A 148 -8.40 5.73 -6.72
C GLU A 148 -7.23 6.70 -6.95
N PHE A 149 -6.95 7.58 -6.00
CA PHE A 149 -5.92 8.62 -6.11
C PHE A 149 -4.75 8.40 -5.17
N ASN A 150 -5.06 7.92 -3.97
CA ASN A 150 -4.19 8.14 -2.85
C ASN A 150 -2.91 7.28 -2.91
N ILE A 151 -1.80 7.86 -2.50
CA ILE A 151 -0.48 7.22 -2.46
C ILE A 151 -0.32 6.11 -1.39
N SER A 152 -1.32 5.78 -0.58
CA SER A 152 -1.20 4.73 0.45
C SER A 152 -0.72 3.37 -0.08
N GLY A 153 -0.85 3.12 -1.39
CA GLY A 153 -0.32 1.91 -2.01
C GLY A 153 1.21 1.89 -2.17
N GLN A 154 1.93 3.00 -1.93
CA GLN A 154 3.37 3.11 -2.16
C GLN A 154 4.21 3.49 -0.93
N PHE A 155 3.61 3.80 0.22
CA PHE A 155 4.35 4.09 1.47
C PHE A 155 4.02 3.16 2.64
N LEU A 156 3.14 2.17 2.41
CA LEU A 156 2.69 1.20 3.41
C LEU A 156 3.00 -0.24 2.98
N CYS A 157 4.10 -0.47 2.26
CA CYS A 157 4.32 -1.78 1.64
C CYS A 157 5.76 -2.30 1.62
N GLU A 158 6.71 -1.49 2.03
CA GLU A 158 8.14 -1.73 1.96
C GLU A 158 8.54 -3.01 2.69
N THR A 159 8.07 -3.17 3.93
CA THR A 159 8.36 -4.31 4.79
C THR A 159 7.87 -5.63 4.21
N PHE A 160 6.76 -5.63 3.48
CA PHE A 160 6.24 -6.83 2.83
C PHE A 160 7.13 -7.31 1.68
N GLY A 161 7.81 -6.37 1.01
CA GLY A 161 8.91 -6.66 0.10
C GLY A 161 10.14 -7.21 0.82
N LEU A 162 10.51 -6.62 1.97
CA LEU A 162 11.67 -7.04 2.78
C LEU A 162 11.54 -8.48 3.29
N ILE A 163 10.33 -8.93 3.65
CA ILE A 163 10.10 -10.30 4.12
C ILE A 163 9.92 -11.32 2.98
N SER A 164 9.97 -10.91 1.71
CA SER A 164 9.67 -11.78 0.56
C SER A 164 10.83 -11.88 -0.43
N PRO A 165 12.06 -12.22 0.01
CA PRO A 165 13.26 -12.17 -0.83
C PRO A 165 13.12 -13.02 -2.09
N ALA A 166 13.36 -12.41 -3.26
CA ALA A 166 13.22 -13.02 -4.59
C ALA A 166 11.84 -13.65 -4.92
N MET A 167 10.80 -13.23 -4.20
CA MET A 167 9.43 -13.73 -4.38
C MET A 167 8.47 -12.57 -4.67
N PRO A 168 8.58 -11.89 -5.83
CA PRO A 168 7.79 -10.70 -6.16
C PRO A 168 6.27 -10.91 -6.10
N GLN A 169 5.75 -12.08 -6.52
CA GLN A 169 4.31 -12.34 -6.46
C GLN A 169 3.82 -12.47 -5.02
N LYS A 170 4.57 -13.15 -4.15
CA LYS A 170 4.23 -13.27 -2.72
C LYS A 170 4.38 -11.92 -2.00
N ALA A 171 5.40 -11.12 -2.35
CA ALA A 171 5.57 -9.77 -1.83
C ALA A 171 4.34 -8.90 -2.12
N ALA A 172 3.88 -8.93 -3.37
CA ALA A 172 2.68 -8.23 -3.80
C ALA A 172 1.42 -8.75 -3.12
N GLU A 173 1.25 -10.06 -2.99
CA GLU A 173 0.10 -10.68 -2.30
C GLU A 173 0.00 -10.22 -0.84
N ILE A 174 1.11 -10.26 -0.09
CA ILE A 174 1.15 -9.78 1.29
C ILE A 174 0.86 -8.28 1.33
N GLY A 175 1.53 -7.48 0.50
CA GLY A 175 1.32 -6.04 0.48
C GLY A 175 -0.12 -5.64 0.15
N LEU A 176 -0.75 -6.29 -0.81
CA LEU A 176 -2.12 -6.02 -1.20
C LEU A 176 -3.13 -6.40 -0.11
N ASN A 177 -2.83 -7.40 0.72
CA ASN A 177 -3.67 -7.76 1.86
C ASN A 177 -3.82 -6.60 2.85
N TYR A 178 -2.78 -5.77 3.01
CA TYR A 178 -2.73 -4.70 4.00
C TYR A 178 -2.94 -3.31 3.43
N THR A 179 -2.63 -3.08 2.15
CA THR A 179 -2.84 -1.79 1.48
C THR A 179 -4.25 -1.66 0.90
N ARG A 180 -4.87 -2.75 0.42
CA ARG A 180 -6.27 -2.71 -0.09
C ARG A 180 -7.33 -2.46 1.00
N VAL A 181 -6.88 -2.26 2.23
CA VAL A 181 -7.67 -1.69 3.32
C VAL A 181 -8.12 -0.28 2.99
N ALA A 182 -7.28 0.51 2.31
CA ALA A 182 -7.56 1.93 2.07
C ALA A 182 -7.50 2.33 0.59
N ILE A 183 -6.94 1.51 -0.29
CA ILE A 183 -6.81 1.83 -1.72
C ILE A 183 -7.23 0.67 -2.62
N ASP A 184 -7.52 0.93 -3.90
CA ASP A 184 -7.75 -0.11 -4.91
C ASP A 184 -7.43 0.43 -6.32
N GLY A 185 -7.43 -0.42 -7.34
CA GLY A 185 -7.18 0.00 -8.71
C GLY A 185 -5.73 0.39 -8.98
N GLU A 186 -5.48 1.58 -9.54
CA GLU A 186 -4.13 2.05 -9.90
C GLU A 186 -3.20 2.21 -8.68
N PRO A 187 -3.62 2.82 -7.55
CA PRO A 187 -2.85 2.76 -6.31
C PRO A 187 -2.50 1.34 -5.83
N ALA A 188 -3.33 0.33 -6.08
CA ALA A 188 -2.97 -1.06 -5.74
C ALA A 188 -1.88 -1.61 -6.68
N GLN A 189 -1.77 -1.08 -7.92
CA GLN A 189 -0.66 -1.41 -8.82
C GLN A 189 0.68 -0.87 -8.27
N THR A 190 0.72 0.26 -7.57
CA THR A 190 1.96 0.75 -6.96
C THR A 190 2.42 -0.17 -5.83
N THR A 191 1.50 -0.78 -5.08
CA THR A 191 1.86 -1.82 -4.09
C THR A 191 2.53 -3.00 -4.76
N GLN A 192 1.97 -3.51 -5.86
CA GLN A 192 2.58 -4.60 -6.62
C GLN A 192 3.95 -4.21 -7.18
N LEU A 193 4.10 -2.98 -7.65
CA LEU A 193 5.36 -2.45 -8.18
C LEU A 193 6.46 -2.49 -7.11
N PHE A 194 6.26 -1.76 -6.00
CA PHE A 194 7.33 -1.49 -5.05
C PHE A 194 7.67 -2.71 -4.17
N THR A 195 6.67 -3.46 -3.71
CA THR A 195 6.91 -4.74 -3.00
C THR A 195 7.74 -5.70 -3.85
N SER A 196 7.43 -5.80 -5.15
CA SER A 196 8.15 -6.67 -6.08
C SER A 196 9.56 -6.18 -6.37
N MET A 197 9.77 -4.88 -6.54
CA MET A 197 11.10 -4.30 -6.72
C MET A 197 11.98 -4.55 -5.49
N ILE A 198 11.44 -4.36 -4.28
CA ILE A 198 12.17 -4.62 -3.02
C ILE A 198 12.50 -6.11 -2.88
N ALA A 199 11.54 -7.00 -3.17
CA ALA A 199 11.77 -8.44 -3.18
C ALA A 199 12.87 -8.85 -4.19
N MET A 200 12.88 -8.25 -5.38
CA MET A 200 13.88 -8.55 -6.42
C MET A 200 15.25 -7.96 -6.11
N ALA A 201 15.36 -6.87 -5.33
CA ALA A 201 16.63 -6.26 -4.93
C ALA A 201 17.53 -7.18 -4.08
N PHE A 202 16.99 -8.31 -3.60
CA PHE A 202 17.79 -9.35 -2.95
C PHE A 202 18.71 -10.10 -3.93
N VAL A 203 18.38 -10.13 -5.21
CA VAL A 203 19.11 -10.86 -6.26
C VAL A 203 19.48 -10.01 -7.48
N GLU A 204 18.96 -8.80 -7.61
CA GLU A 204 19.27 -7.83 -8.66
C GLU A 204 19.77 -6.52 -8.05
N ASN A 205 20.83 -5.95 -8.61
CA ASN A 205 21.44 -4.70 -8.14
C ASN A 205 21.35 -3.56 -9.16
N ASP A 206 21.03 -3.87 -10.43
CA ASP A 206 20.84 -2.86 -11.47
C ASP A 206 19.43 -2.25 -11.38
N VAL A 207 19.38 -0.92 -11.28
CA VAL A 207 18.12 -0.16 -11.15
C VAL A 207 17.22 -0.33 -12.38
N SER A 208 17.78 -0.39 -13.59
CA SER A 208 16.96 -0.58 -14.80
C SER A 208 16.33 -1.96 -14.82
N SER A 209 17.07 -3.02 -14.48
CA SER A 209 16.55 -4.39 -14.35
C SER A 209 15.49 -4.51 -13.25
N LEU A 210 15.64 -3.79 -12.13
CA LEU A 210 14.59 -3.74 -11.09
C LEU A 210 13.33 -3.06 -11.59
N LEU A 211 13.44 -1.95 -12.33
CA LEU A 211 12.30 -1.29 -12.95
C LEU A 211 11.62 -2.20 -13.98
N ASP A 212 12.37 -2.97 -14.76
CA ASP A 212 11.80 -3.97 -15.68
C ASP A 212 11.05 -5.06 -14.92
N SER A 213 11.61 -5.55 -13.81
CA SER A 213 10.96 -6.54 -12.93
C SER A 213 9.67 -5.99 -12.33
N GLY A 214 9.70 -4.75 -11.82
CA GLY A 214 8.53 -4.07 -11.28
C GLY A 214 7.45 -3.82 -12.33
N GLN A 215 7.81 -3.34 -13.52
CA GLN A 215 6.84 -3.14 -14.61
C GLN A 215 6.15 -4.44 -15.03
N ALA A 216 6.83 -5.58 -14.97
CA ALA A 216 6.26 -6.89 -15.28
C ALA A 216 5.20 -7.37 -14.27
N THR A 217 5.07 -6.71 -13.10
CA THR A 217 4.01 -7.01 -12.12
C THR A 217 2.77 -6.14 -12.28
N LEU A 218 2.80 -5.14 -13.16
CA LEU A 218 1.65 -4.27 -13.38
C LEU A 218 0.65 -4.88 -14.35
N ALA A 219 -0.63 -4.59 -14.12
CA ALA A 219 -1.68 -4.97 -15.02
C ALA A 219 -1.50 -4.29 -16.40
N PRO A 220 -1.85 -4.98 -17.50
CA PRO A 220 -1.85 -4.38 -18.83
C PRO A 220 -2.68 -3.09 -18.88
N GLY A 221 -2.11 -2.02 -19.42
CA GLY A 221 -2.80 -0.73 -19.54
C GLY A 221 -2.76 0.17 -18.30
N SER A 222 -2.08 -0.23 -17.22
CA SER A 222 -1.94 0.59 -16.02
C SER A 222 -1.26 1.95 -16.31
N ILE A 223 -1.82 3.01 -15.73
CA ILE A 223 -1.27 4.37 -15.71
C ILE A 223 0.09 4.37 -15.01
N VAL A 224 0.27 3.59 -13.95
CA VAL A 224 1.56 3.41 -13.28
C VAL A 224 2.63 2.93 -14.29
N SER A 225 2.29 1.97 -15.16
CA SER A 225 3.21 1.51 -16.21
C SER A 225 3.55 2.62 -17.22
N GLN A 226 2.59 3.50 -17.52
CA GLN A 226 2.84 4.67 -18.37
C GLN A 226 3.78 5.67 -17.70
N VAL A 227 3.55 6.00 -16.42
CA VAL A 227 4.42 6.91 -15.63
C VAL A 227 5.87 6.42 -15.66
N ILE A 228 6.11 5.13 -15.41
CA ILE A 228 7.49 4.60 -15.41
C ILE A 228 8.11 4.70 -16.80
N ARG A 229 7.37 4.41 -17.88
CA ARG A 229 7.88 4.54 -19.25
C ARG A 229 8.24 5.99 -19.58
N ASP A 230 7.39 6.94 -19.24
CA ASP A 230 7.63 8.36 -19.49
C ASP A 230 8.85 8.87 -18.71
N VAL A 231 8.95 8.56 -17.41
CA VAL A 231 10.10 8.96 -16.59
C VAL A 231 11.41 8.35 -17.10
N ARG A 232 11.40 7.08 -17.54
CA ARG A 232 12.59 6.46 -18.16
C ARG A 232 12.98 7.15 -19.46
N ALA A 233 12.01 7.52 -20.31
CA ALA A 233 12.27 8.25 -21.54
C ALA A 233 12.83 9.65 -21.26
N TRP A 234 12.22 10.40 -20.34
CA TRP A 234 12.71 11.73 -19.95
C TRP A 234 14.10 11.66 -19.33
N HIS A 235 14.39 10.65 -18.51
CA HIS A 235 15.74 10.43 -18.00
C HIS A 235 16.74 10.14 -19.12
N GLN A 236 16.37 9.38 -20.16
CA GLN A 236 17.25 9.13 -21.31
C GLN A 236 17.53 10.41 -22.11
N GLU A 237 16.54 11.28 -22.28
CA GLU A 237 16.68 12.59 -22.93
C GLU A 237 17.45 13.60 -22.07
N HIS A 238 17.30 13.51 -20.74
CA HIS A 238 17.84 14.44 -19.76
C HIS A 238 18.63 13.71 -18.65
N PRO A 239 19.72 13.00 -18.95
CA PRO A 239 20.38 12.05 -18.03
C PRO A 239 21.05 12.68 -16.80
N THR A 240 21.20 14.01 -16.78
CA THR A 240 21.78 14.74 -15.65
C THR A 240 20.90 15.91 -15.17
N ASP A 241 19.75 16.11 -15.81
CA ASP A 241 18.85 17.24 -15.58
C ASP A 241 17.50 16.74 -15.03
N TRP A 242 17.55 16.27 -13.77
CA TRP A 242 16.37 15.85 -13.04
C TRP A 242 15.31 16.97 -12.87
N PRO A 243 15.64 18.27 -12.77
CA PRO A 243 14.64 19.33 -12.73
C PRO A 243 13.73 19.34 -13.96
N THR A 244 14.28 19.11 -15.16
CA THR A 244 13.47 19.00 -16.38
C THR A 244 12.53 17.80 -16.33
N THR A 245 13.00 16.62 -15.92
CA THR A 245 12.14 15.45 -15.74
C THR A 245 11.02 15.68 -14.72
N ARG A 246 11.33 16.34 -13.59
CA ARG A 246 10.32 16.73 -12.59
C ARG A 246 9.25 17.64 -13.19
N LYS A 247 9.66 18.64 -13.97
CA LYS A 247 8.73 19.55 -14.65
C LYS A 247 7.82 18.79 -15.62
N LEU A 248 8.37 17.90 -16.45
CA LEU A 248 7.59 17.09 -17.39
C LEU A 248 6.60 16.17 -16.68
N LEU A 249 7.03 15.53 -15.58
CA LEU A 249 6.16 14.72 -14.72
C LEU A 249 4.99 15.53 -14.18
N LYS A 250 5.27 16.72 -13.62
CA LYS A 250 4.24 17.62 -13.13
C LYS A 250 3.28 18.04 -14.24
N ASP A 251 3.80 18.53 -15.36
CA ASP A 251 2.99 19.08 -16.46
C ASP A 251 2.02 18.03 -17.02
N LYS A 252 2.44 16.75 -17.06
CA LYS A 252 1.64 15.64 -17.58
C LYS A 252 0.63 15.08 -16.58
N TYR A 253 1.00 14.95 -15.31
CA TYR A 253 0.24 14.14 -14.34
C TYR A 253 -0.40 14.94 -13.19
N SER A 254 -0.29 16.27 -13.18
CA SER A 254 -0.93 17.10 -12.15
C SER A 254 -2.35 17.56 -12.48
N ARG A 255 -2.89 17.24 -13.67
CA ARG A 255 -4.22 17.65 -14.11
C ARG A 255 -5.13 16.47 -14.41
N HIS A 256 -6.29 16.44 -13.77
CA HIS A 256 -7.35 15.44 -13.97
C HIS A 256 -8.68 16.17 -14.16
N ASP A 257 -9.34 15.96 -15.31
CA ASP A 257 -10.61 16.62 -15.68
C ASP A 257 -10.62 18.15 -15.49
N GLY A 258 -9.49 18.79 -15.80
CA GLY A 258 -9.32 20.24 -15.68
C GLY A 258 -9.00 20.75 -14.27
N GLN A 259 -9.02 19.89 -13.26
CA GLN A 259 -8.64 20.20 -11.88
C GLN A 259 -7.18 19.83 -11.60
N THR A 260 -6.54 20.57 -10.71
CA THR A 260 -5.17 20.26 -10.26
C THR A 260 -5.20 19.26 -9.11
N ARG A 261 -4.43 18.17 -9.24
CA ARG A 261 -4.36 17.04 -8.29
C ARG A 261 -2.90 16.71 -7.98
N ASP A 262 -2.21 17.57 -7.23
CA ASP A 262 -0.73 17.60 -7.16
C ASP A 262 -0.12 17.46 -5.76
N ARG A 263 -0.76 16.71 -4.86
CA ARG A 263 -0.21 16.41 -3.52
C ARG A 263 -0.11 14.90 -3.27
N ASN A 264 -1.23 14.28 -2.93
CA ASN A 264 -1.28 12.92 -2.41
C ASN A 264 -1.49 11.88 -3.53
N GLY A 265 -0.91 12.15 -4.71
CA GLY A 265 -1.19 11.41 -5.94
C GLY A 265 -0.19 10.37 -6.29
N TYR A 266 -0.67 9.15 -6.54
CA TYR A 266 0.18 8.02 -6.88
C TYR A 266 1.02 8.30 -8.13
N GLU A 267 0.51 9.07 -9.11
CA GLU A 267 1.22 9.32 -10.36
C GLU A 267 2.52 10.13 -10.15
N LEU A 268 2.41 11.27 -9.46
CA LEU A 268 3.56 12.15 -9.22
C LEU A 268 4.56 11.52 -8.26
N ASN A 269 4.08 10.85 -7.21
CA ASN A 269 4.94 10.25 -6.21
C ASN A 269 5.63 8.97 -6.76
N THR A 270 4.92 8.11 -7.50
CA THR A 270 5.55 7.00 -8.24
C THR A 270 6.62 7.51 -9.21
N GLY A 271 6.30 8.54 -10.00
CA GLY A 271 7.26 9.13 -10.93
C GLY A 271 8.49 9.71 -10.23
N SER A 272 8.30 10.29 -9.04
CA SER A 272 9.38 10.82 -8.20
C SER A 272 10.31 9.72 -7.69
N ILE A 273 9.77 8.60 -7.21
CA ILE A 273 10.55 7.43 -6.78
C ILE A 273 11.38 6.88 -7.95
N VAL A 274 10.74 6.67 -9.12
CA VAL A 274 11.43 6.16 -10.32
C VAL A 274 12.55 7.10 -10.75
N ALA A 275 12.30 8.41 -10.78
CA ALA A 275 13.31 9.39 -11.14
C ALA A 275 14.46 9.40 -10.12
N ALA A 276 14.15 9.37 -8.82
CA ALA A 276 15.16 9.33 -7.76
C ALA A 276 16.08 8.12 -7.90
N LEU A 277 15.54 6.94 -8.20
CA LEU A 277 16.33 5.73 -8.45
C LEU A 277 17.24 5.87 -9.69
N LEU A 278 16.71 6.39 -10.79
CA LEU A 278 17.45 6.55 -12.06
C LEU A 278 18.59 7.58 -11.92
N TYR A 279 18.29 8.78 -11.42
CA TYR A 279 19.30 9.83 -11.22
C TYR A 279 20.25 9.52 -10.07
N GLY A 280 19.78 8.77 -9.08
CA GLY A 280 20.57 8.28 -7.95
C GLY A 280 21.62 7.24 -8.34
N GLN A 281 21.39 6.46 -9.41
CA GLN A 281 22.36 5.50 -9.97
C GLN A 281 22.91 4.50 -8.93
N GLY A 282 22.06 4.09 -7.98
CA GLY A 282 22.43 3.20 -6.89
C GLY A 282 23.28 3.85 -5.79
N ASP A 283 23.53 5.16 -5.82
CA ASP A 283 24.11 5.90 -4.70
C ASP A 283 23.00 6.33 -3.71
N PHE A 284 23.16 5.99 -2.43
CA PHE A 284 22.10 6.20 -1.43
C PHE A 284 21.84 7.69 -1.15
N VAL A 285 22.90 8.47 -0.92
CA VAL A 285 22.79 9.90 -0.60
C VAL A 285 22.23 10.66 -1.79
N LYS A 286 22.72 10.38 -3.01
CA LYS A 286 22.23 10.99 -4.25
C LYS A 286 20.77 10.63 -4.51
N THR A 287 20.38 9.37 -4.34
CA THR A 287 19.00 8.92 -4.52
C THR A 287 18.04 9.70 -3.62
N LEU A 288 18.32 9.77 -2.32
CA LEU A 288 17.48 10.51 -1.38
C LEU A 288 17.49 12.01 -1.64
N THR A 289 18.64 12.59 -1.99
CA THR A 289 18.74 14.02 -2.35
C THR A 289 17.85 14.35 -3.55
N VAL A 290 17.79 13.48 -4.57
CA VAL A 290 16.87 13.66 -5.70
C VAL A 290 15.41 13.54 -5.24
N ALA A 291 15.07 12.52 -4.43
CA ALA A 291 13.70 12.35 -3.90
C ALA A 291 13.23 13.60 -3.13
N PHE A 292 14.07 14.15 -2.24
CA PHE A 292 13.78 15.38 -1.50
C PHE A 292 13.53 16.58 -2.42
N ASN A 293 14.28 16.68 -3.50
CA ASN A 293 14.18 17.79 -4.45
C ASN A 293 13.01 17.67 -5.44
N PHE A 294 12.50 16.46 -5.67
CA PHE A 294 11.23 16.28 -6.39
C PHE A 294 10.06 16.87 -5.58
N GLY A 295 10.10 16.75 -4.25
CA GLY A 295 9.06 17.31 -3.40
C GLY A 295 7.84 16.41 -3.31
N TRP A 296 6.65 17.01 -3.35
CA TRP A 296 5.39 16.33 -3.06
C TRP A 296 5.49 15.58 -1.73
N ASP A 297 5.17 14.29 -1.71
CA ASP A 297 5.28 13.43 -0.53
C ASP A 297 6.72 12.92 -0.39
N ALA A 298 7.63 13.85 -0.06
CA ALA A 298 9.06 13.68 -0.28
C ALA A 298 9.71 12.62 0.64
N ASP A 299 9.27 12.55 1.89
CA ASP A 299 9.53 11.50 2.87
C ASP A 299 9.06 10.12 2.41
N CYS A 300 7.81 9.99 1.98
CA CYS A 300 7.29 8.72 1.46
C CYS A 300 8.12 8.25 0.25
N ASN A 301 8.40 9.17 -0.69
CA ASN A 301 9.16 8.88 -1.90
C ASN A 301 10.60 8.47 -1.57
N ALA A 302 11.21 9.16 -0.61
CA ALA A 302 12.53 8.87 -0.11
C ALA A 302 12.57 7.54 0.66
N ALA A 303 11.54 7.20 1.42
CA ALA A 303 11.44 5.95 2.17
C ALA A 303 11.44 4.74 1.22
N THR A 304 10.59 4.74 0.18
CA THR A 304 10.53 3.64 -0.78
C THR A 304 11.83 3.53 -1.59
N ALA A 305 12.35 4.64 -2.12
CA ALA A 305 13.61 4.64 -2.88
C ALA A 305 14.80 4.22 -1.99
N GLY A 306 14.84 4.72 -0.75
CA GLY A 306 15.82 4.38 0.26
C GLY A 306 15.78 2.91 0.64
N THR A 307 14.59 2.30 0.72
CA THR A 307 14.43 0.87 0.98
C THR A 307 15.06 0.04 -0.12
N ILE A 308 14.75 0.33 -1.39
CA ILE A 308 15.29 -0.40 -2.55
C ILE A 308 16.82 -0.31 -2.57
N VAL A 309 17.37 0.90 -2.49
CA VAL A 309 18.83 1.10 -2.50
C VAL A 309 19.49 0.51 -1.24
N GLY A 310 18.81 0.56 -0.10
CA GLY A 310 19.25 -0.05 1.15
C GLY A 310 19.36 -1.56 1.06
N VAL A 311 18.42 -2.25 0.40
CA VAL A 311 18.50 -3.69 0.12
C VAL A 311 19.67 -4.00 -0.83
N ILE A 312 19.90 -3.17 -1.85
CA ILE A 312 21.03 -3.35 -2.78
C ILE A 312 22.37 -3.25 -2.03
N LYS A 313 22.54 -2.21 -1.21
CA LYS A 313 23.80 -1.89 -0.50
C LYS A 313 24.06 -2.80 0.71
N GLY A 314 23.01 -3.13 1.46
CA GLY A 314 23.12 -3.81 2.75
C GLY A 314 23.56 -2.88 3.89
N TYR A 315 23.13 -3.24 5.10
CA TYR A 315 23.34 -2.47 6.32
C TYR A 315 24.82 -2.20 6.64
N ARG A 316 25.68 -3.21 6.48
CA ARG A 316 27.12 -3.08 6.76
C ARG A 316 27.79 -2.02 5.89
N SER A 317 27.44 -1.95 4.60
CA SER A 317 27.99 -0.94 3.70
C SER A 317 27.51 0.45 4.10
N MET A 318 26.24 0.59 4.46
CA MET A 318 25.68 1.88 4.90
C MET A 318 26.33 2.37 6.20
N LEU A 319 26.55 1.50 7.18
CA LEU A 319 27.21 1.89 8.42
C LEU A 319 28.69 2.24 8.25
N ALA A 320 29.37 1.71 7.23
CA ALA A 320 30.77 2.02 6.97
C ALA A 320 30.99 3.49 6.58
N GLU A 321 29.94 4.20 6.17
CA GLU A 321 29.95 5.65 5.89
C GLU A 321 30.08 6.51 7.16
N GLY A 322 29.95 5.92 8.35
CA GLY A 322 30.13 6.61 9.63
C GLY A 322 28.96 7.50 10.04
N TRP A 323 27.76 7.26 9.50
CA TRP A 323 26.54 7.99 9.84
C TRP A 323 26.17 7.85 11.32
N GLN A 324 25.72 8.94 11.94
CA GLN A 324 25.29 8.93 13.33
C GLN A 324 23.88 8.33 13.45
N ILE A 325 23.79 7.03 13.75
CA ILE A 325 22.53 6.31 13.91
C ILE A 325 22.38 5.83 15.36
N VAL A 326 21.40 6.36 16.08
CA VAL A 326 21.00 5.83 17.40
C VAL A 326 19.97 4.71 17.17
N ASP A 327 20.26 3.52 17.68
CA ASP A 327 19.39 2.36 17.57
C ASP A 327 18.18 2.45 18.51
N ARG A 328 17.15 3.17 18.06
CA ARG A 328 15.89 3.40 18.78
C ARG A 328 14.78 3.65 17.78
N TYR A 329 13.59 3.17 18.10
CA TYR A 329 12.33 3.41 17.40
C TYR A 329 11.25 3.71 18.44
N THR A 330 10.97 5.00 18.67
CA THR A 330 10.03 5.46 19.70
C THR A 330 8.61 5.56 19.16
N ASN A 331 7.65 4.98 19.88
CA ASN A 331 6.25 5.06 19.51
C ASN A 331 5.61 6.36 20.01
N THR A 332 5.07 7.14 19.07
CA THR A 332 4.39 8.41 19.32
C THR A 332 2.95 8.44 18.80
N THR A 333 2.49 7.41 18.08
CA THR A 333 1.24 7.45 17.29
C THR A 333 0.35 6.20 17.41
N ARG A 334 0.89 5.02 17.74
CA ARG A 334 0.17 3.74 17.66
C ARG A 334 -0.21 3.20 19.04
N GLU A 335 -1.50 2.98 19.24
CA GLU A 335 -2.05 2.51 20.51
C GLU A 335 -1.78 1.00 20.69
N ASN A 336 -1.61 0.55 21.93
CA ASN A 336 -1.34 -0.86 22.24
C ASN A 336 -0.14 -1.47 21.49
N MET A 337 0.85 -0.63 21.18
CA MET A 337 2.14 -1.00 20.60
C MET A 337 3.26 -0.67 21.59
N PRO A 338 4.44 -1.35 21.52
CA PRO A 338 5.56 -1.06 22.41
C PRO A 338 5.90 0.44 22.48
N THR A 339 6.23 0.97 23.65
CA THR A 339 6.58 2.41 23.79
C THR A 339 7.95 2.71 23.21
N ASP A 340 8.90 1.80 23.41
CA ASP A 340 10.26 1.90 22.93
C ASP A 340 10.68 0.55 22.32
N GLU A 341 10.96 0.57 21.02
CA GLU A 341 11.59 -0.53 20.29
C GLU A 341 12.98 -0.08 19.78
N THR A 342 13.78 -1.00 19.25
CA THR A 342 15.03 -0.68 18.54
C THR A 342 14.85 -0.90 17.03
N ILE A 343 15.60 -0.18 16.20
CA ILE A 343 15.65 -0.44 14.76
C ILE A 343 16.14 -1.87 14.52
N THR A 344 17.09 -2.33 15.34
CA THR A 344 17.60 -3.70 15.31
C THR A 344 16.52 -4.75 15.56
N SER A 345 15.71 -4.62 16.61
CA SER A 345 14.68 -5.63 16.94
C SER A 345 13.55 -5.64 15.92
N PHE A 346 13.20 -4.48 15.34
CA PHE A 346 12.25 -4.43 14.23
C PHE A 346 12.82 -5.18 13.01
N ALA A 347 14.09 -4.97 12.65
CA ALA A 347 14.74 -5.70 11.57
C ALA A 347 14.90 -7.21 11.82
N ASP A 348 15.12 -7.60 13.07
CA ASP A 348 15.21 -9.02 13.46
C ASP A 348 13.85 -9.70 13.27
N ARG A 349 12.75 -9.05 13.66
CA ARG A 349 11.39 -9.54 13.37
C ARG A 349 11.11 -9.70 11.87
N LEU A 350 11.54 -8.72 11.06
CA LEU A 350 11.46 -8.85 9.59
C LEU A 350 12.27 -10.05 9.08
N THR A 351 13.44 -10.32 9.67
CA THR A 351 14.27 -11.46 9.29
C THR A 351 13.60 -12.79 9.63
N ASP A 352 12.95 -12.89 10.80
CA ASP A 352 12.23 -14.09 11.22
C ASP A 352 10.98 -14.33 10.35
N LEU A 353 10.24 -13.27 10.03
CA LEU A 353 9.13 -13.35 9.07
C LEU A 353 9.61 -13.70 7.66
N ALA A 354 10.77 -13.22 7.23
CA ALA A 354 11.35 -13.61 5.94
C ALA A 354 11.67 -15.11 5.88
N GLU A 355 12.22 -15.67 6.96
CA GLU A 355 12.39 -17.13 7.08
C GLU A 355 11.05 -17.86 6.98
N LYS A 356 10.00 -17.39 7.68
CA LYS A 356 8.65 -17.96 7.59
C LYS A 356 8.11 -17.95 6.15
N VAL A 357 8.19 -16.82 5.45
CA VAL A 357 7.77 -16.71 4.05
C VAL A 357 8.55 -17.70 3.18
N VAL A 358 9.88 -17.78 3.33
CA VAL A 358 10.71 -18.73 2.57
C VAL A 358 10.25 -20.17 2.81
N LEU A 359 9.99 -20.57 4.05
CA LEU A 359 9.57 -21.93 4.39
C LEU A 359 8.15 -22.23 3.88
N GLU A 360 7.20 -21.31 4.04
CA GLU A 360 5.82 -21.48 3.57
C GLU A 360 5.72 -21.49 2.03
N GLN A 361 6.67 -20.88 1.32
CA GLN A 361 6.76 -20.91 -0.14
C GLN A 361 7.61 -22.07 -0.69
N GLY A 362 7.87 -23.10 0.13
CA GLY A 362 8.55 -24.33 -0.29
C GLY A 362 10.08 -24.23 -0.34
N GLY A 363 10.64 -23.13 0.15
CA GLY A 363 12.07 -22.98 0.41
C GLY A 363 12.55 -23.79 1.62
N ARG A 364 13.85 -23.73 1.91
CA ARG A 364 14.49 -24.51 2.97
C ARG A 364 15.58 -23.72 3.68
N ARG A 365 15.67 -23.90 5.00
CA ARG A 365 16.82 -23.48 5.81
C ARG A 365 17.80 -24.63 5.94
N LEU A 366 19.03 -24.45 5.47
CA LEU A 366 20.08 -25.47 5.46
C LEU A 366 21.33 -24.97 6.17
N THR A 367 22.18 -25.90 6.61
CA THR A 367 23.53 -25.60 7.08
C THR A 367 24.55 -26.12 6.07
N THR A 368 25.28 -25.21 5.42
CA THR A 368 26.33 -25.54 4.45
C THR A 368 27.67 -25.04 4.99
N LYS A 369 28.65 -25.94 5.16
CA LYS A 369 29.99 -25.61 5.70
C LYS A 369 29.94 -24.81 7.02
N GLY A 370 29.01 -25.16 7.91
CA GLY A 370 28.83 -24.49 9.21
C GLY A 370 28.11 -23.13 9.16
N ARG A 371 27.62 -22.69 7.99
CA ARG A 371 26.83 -21.46 7.83
C ARG A 371 25.40 -21.76 7.45
N VAL A 372 24.47 -20.95 7.95
CA VAL A 372 23.06 -21.05 7.59
C VAL A 372 22.84 -20.42 6.22
N VAL A 373 22.14 -21.13 5.34
CA VAL A 373 21.74 -20.65 4.01
C VAL A 373 20.26 -20.95 3.79
N TYR A 374 19.59 -20.08 3.06
CA TYR A 374 18.22 -20.27 2.60
C TYR A 374 18.24 -20.68 1.13
N GLN A 375 17.61 -21.82 0.82
CA GLN A 375 17.20 -22.14 -0.54
C GLN A 375 15.80 -21.57 -0.75
N ILE A 376 15.69 -20.61 -1.67
CA ILE A 376 14.45 -19.89 -1.93
C ILE A 376 13.93 -20.32 -3.30
N ALA A 377 12.65 -20.70 -3.36
CA ALA A 377 11.96 -20.94 -4.60
C ALA A 377 11.63 -19.58 -5.26
N ALA A 378 12.53 -19.07 -6.09
CA ALA A 378 12.37 -17.74 -6.67
C ALA A 378 11.15 -17.68 -7.58
N GLN A 379 10.44 -16.56 -7.55
CA GLN A 379 9.27 -16.31 -8.37
C GLN A 379 9.62 -15.34 -9.49
N LYS A 380 9.08 -15.58 -10.68
CA LYS A 380 9.14 -14.58 -11.75
C LYS A 380 8.19 -13.43 -11.43
N PRO A 381 8.54 -12.18 -11.73
CA PRO A 381 7.60 -11.06 -11.63
C PRO A 381 6.36 -11.32 -12.49
N ALA A 382 5.18 -11.14 -11.90
CA ALA A 382 3.90 -11.25 -12.58
C ALA A 382 2.82 -10.48 -11.81
N CYS A 383 1.80 -9.99 -12.53
CA CYS A 383 0.64 -9.33 -11.94
C CYS A 383 -0.21 -10.32 -11.15
N VAL A 384 -0.49 -10.00 -9.88
CA VAL A 384 -1.34 -10.81 -8.99
C VAL A 384 -2.70 -10.15 -8.71
N GLN A 385 -2.78 -8.83 -8.82
CA GLN A 385 -4.02 -8.05 -8.73
C GLN A 385 -4.31 -7.38 -10.07
N PRO A 386 -5.22 -7.95 -10.89
CA PRO A 386 -5.58 -7.33 -12.15
C PRO A 386 -6.27 -5.98 -11.91
N LEU A 387 -6.21 -5.14 -12.94
CA LEU A 387 -6.90 -3.86 -12.98
C LEU A 387 -8.26 -4.06 -13.66
N GLU A 388 -9.34 -3.86 -12.91
CA GLU A 388 -10.71 -3.91 -13.42
C GLU A 388 -11.27 -2.49 -13.57
N SER A 389 -12.25 -2.30 -14.46
CA SER A 389 -12.91 -0.99 -14.59
C SER A 389 -13.75 -0.68 -13.33
N PRO A 390 -13.73 0.57 -12.83
CA PRO A 390 -14.55 0.99 -11.69
C PRO A 390 -16.05 0.71 -11.87
N GLU A 391 -16.57 0.86 -13.09
CA GLU A 391 -17.97 0.59 -13.42
C GLU A 391 -18.29 -0.90 -13.30
N ALA A 392 -17.40 -1.76 -13.81
CA ALA A 392 -17.56 -3.21 -13.73
C ALA A 392 -17.52 -3.68 -12.26
N GLN A 393 -16.58 -3.17 -11.47
CA GLN A 393 -16.50 -3.46 -10.03
C GLN A 393 -17.78 -3.03 -9.30
N THR A 394 -18.27 -1.83 -9.59
CA THR A 394 -19.50 -1.29 -8.99
C THR A 394 -20.72 -2.13 -9.36
N ALA A 395 -20.84 -2.56 -10.62
CA ALA A 395 -21.94 -3.42 -11.08
C ALA A 395 -21.96 -4.77 -10.34
N VAL A 396 -20.80 -5.41 -10.21
CA VAL A 396 -20.65 -6.69 -9.47
C VAL A 396 -21.01 -6.51 -7.99
N LEU A 397 -20.58 -5.42 -7.36
CA LEU A 397 -20.92 -5.12 -5.97
C LEU A 397 -22.41 -4.88 -5.78
N LYS A 398 -23.03 -4.13 -6.70
CA LYS A 398 -24.48 -3.88 -6.69
C LYS A 398 -25.25 -5.19 -6.73
N GLU A 399 -24.93 -6.07 -7.67
CA GLU A 399 -25.55 -7.40 -7.77
C GLU A 399 -25.40 -8.22 -6.49
N LYS A 400 -24.19 -8.25 -5.91
CA LYS A 400 -23.90 -9.05 -4.70
C LYS A 400 -24.57 -8.51 -3.45
N LEU A 401 -24.66 -7.18 -3.29
CA LEU A 401 -25.04 -6.57 -2.02
C LEU A 401 -26.52 -6.14 -1.98
N GLU A 402 -27.18 -5.91 -3.12
CA GLU A 402 -28.53 -5.32 -3.17
C GLU A 402 -29.56 -6.11 -2.33
N THR A 403 -29.58 -7.44 -2.44
CA THR A 403 -30.52 -8.28 -1.69
C THR A 403 -30.31 -8.13 -0.17
N GLY A 404 -29.04 -8.14 0.27
CA GLY A 404 -28.70 -7.97 1.68
C GLY A 404 -29.06 -6.56 2.19
N ILE A 405 -28.77 -5.52 1.39
CA ILE A 405 -29.13 -4.13 1.70
C ILE A 405 -30.65 -4.01 1.89
N ARG A 406 -31.44 -4.57 0.99
CA ARG A 406 -32.91 -4.55 1.06
C ARG A 406 -33.44 -5.25 2.31
N GLN A 407 -32.87 -6.40 2.65
CA GLN A 407 -33.24 -7.12 3.87
C GLN A 407 -32.92 -6.30 5.11
N THR A 408 -31.72 -5.71 5.21
CA THR A 408 -31.30 -4.92 6.36
C THR A 408 -32.12 -3.62 6.51
N ILE A 409 -32.43 -2.91 5.41
CA ILE A 409 -33.26 -1.70 5.47
C ILE A 409 -34.67 -2.03 5.97
N THR A 410 -35.25 -3.14 5.52
CA THR A 410 -36.63 -3.52 5.91
C THR A 410 -36.71 -4.19 7.28
N ARG A 411 -35.67 -4.91 7.70
CA ARG A 411 -35.58 -5.67 8.96
C ARG A 411 -34.16 -5.62 9.53
N PRO A 412 -33.75 -4.51 10.17
CA PRO A 412 -32.39 -4.36 10.68
C PRO A 412 -32.14 -5.24 11.92
N GLY A 413 -30.96 -5.85 12.01
CA GLY A 413 -30.51 -6.55 13.22
C GLY A 413 -29.85 -5.63 14.25
N SER A 414 -29.24 -4.53 13.79
CA SER A 414 -28.71 -3.46 14.66
C SER A 414 -28.71 -2.09 13.98
N ARG A 415 -28.49 -1.03 14.79
CA ARG A 415 -28.33 0.35 14.28
C ARG A 415 -27.11 0.49 13.36
N GLN A 416 -26.03 -0.21 13.65
CA GLN A 416 -24.81 -0.20 12.83
C GLN A 416 -25.06 -0.83 11.46
N GLU A 417 -25.72 -1.99 11.42
CA GLU A 417 -26.08 -2.66 10.17
C GLU A 417 -26.98 -1.77 9.31
N LEU A 418 -27.95 -1.11 9.94
CA LEU A 418 -28.86 -0.20 9.24
C LEU A 418 -28.13 1.02 8.67
N ALA A 419 -27.19 1.61 9.41
CA ALA A 419 -26.34 2.69 8.93
C ALA A 419 -25.45 2.25 7.75
N ARG A 420 -24.84 1.06 7.84
CA ARG A 420 -24.05 0.47 6.75
C ARG A 420 -24.88 0.24 5.50
N ALA A 421 -26.08 -0.30 5.64
CA ALA A 421 -26.99 -0.53 4.51
C ALA A 421 -27.40 0.78 3.82
N ALA A 422 -27.67 1.85 4.60
CA ALA A 422 -27.93 3.17 4.04
C ALA A 422 -26.73 3.72 3.27
N TYR A 423 -25.51 3.60 3.83
CA TYR A 423 -24.29 4.02 3.17
C TYR A 423 -24.06 3.28 1.84
N TYR A 424 -24.16 1.94 1.84
CA TYR A 424 -24.06 1.14 0.63
C TYR A 424 -25.11 1.51 -0.41
N ALA A 425 -26.36 1.74 -0.01
CA ALA A 425 -27.42 2.14 -0.92
C ALA A 425 -27.15 3.51 -1.59
N ILE A 426 -26.53 4.45 -0.88
CA ILE A 426 -26.11 5.74 -1.43
C ILE A 426 -24.97 5.53 -2.43
N CYS A 427 -23.91 4.81 -2.02
CA CYS A 427 -22.74 4.55 -2.86
C CYS A 427 -23.09 3.80 -4.16
N LEU A 428 -23.97 2.81 -4.09
CA LEU A 428 -24.35 1.94 -5.23
C LEU A 428 -25.54 2.47 -6.04
N ASP A 429 -25.97 3.71 -5.78
CA ASP A 429 -27.10 4.36 -6.45
C ASP A 429 -28.38 3.50 -6.42
N LEU A 430 -28.80 3.14 -5.20
CA LEU A 430 -30.01 2.36 -4.89
C LEU A 430 -31.01 3.14 -4.03
N ALA A 431 -30.64 4.33 -3.55
CA ALA A 431 -31.44 5.11 -2.60
C ALA A 431 -32.82 5.50 -3.13
N SER A 432 -32.96 5.79 -4.43
CA SER A 432 -34.23 6.17 -5.05
C SER A 432 -35.29 5.08 -4.90
N THR A 433 -34.91 3.82 -5.12
CA THR A 433 -35.77 2.64 -4.97
C THR A 433 -36.28 2.50 -3.54
N PHE A 434 -35.39 2.60 -2.54
CA PHE A 434 -35.79 2.50 -1.13
C PHE A 434 -36.67 3.66 -0.68
N ARG A 435 -36.40 4.87 -1.19
CA ARG A 435 -37.24 6.04 -0.89
C ARG A 435 -38.67 5.89 -1.43
N GLN A 436 -38.85 5.22 -2.58
CA GLN A 436 -40.16 4.98 -3.18
C GLN A 436 -40.90 3.81 -2.53
N GLU A 437 -40.22 2.68 -2.31
CA GLU A 437 -40.83 1.42 -1.87
C GLU A 437 -40.92 1.29 -0.34
N HIS A 438 -40.02 1.93 0.41
CA HIS A 438 -39.81 1.73 1.85
C HIS A 438 -39.49 3.07 2.57
N SER A 439 -40.26 4.12 2.29
CA SER A 439 -39.96 5.51 2.70
C SER A 439 -39.70 5.70 4.20
N GLU A 440 -40.50 5.07 5.07
CA GLU A 440 -40.33 5.15 6.53
C GLU A 440 -39.05 4.45 6.99
N GLN A 441 -38.82 3.22 6.51
CA GLN A 441 -37.63 2.45 6.83
C GLN A 441 -36.36 3.14 6.30
N TRP A 442 -36.44 3.75 5.12
CA TRP A 442 -35.36 4.54 4.55
C TRP A 442 -35.02 5.77 5.41
N SER A 443 -36.03 6.50 5.90
CA SER A 443 -35.82 7.63 6.82
C SER A 443 -35.12 7.20 8.13
N ASN A 444 -35.49 6.04 8.67
CA ASN A 444 -34.83 5.45 9.84
C ASN A 444 -33.38 5.04 9.52
N ALA A 445 -33.13 4.57 8.30
CA ALA A 445 -31.80 4.20 7.84
C ALA A 445 -30.87 5.41 7.72
N LEU A 446 -31.36 6.51 7.15
CA LEU A 446 -30.64 7.79 7.09
C LEU A 446 -30.37 8.36 8.49
N THR A 447 -31.32 8.25 9.41
CA THR A 447 -31.14 8.67 10.81
C THR A 447 -30.05 7.86 11.50
N SER A 448 -29.95 6.57 11.17
CA SER A 448 -28.88 5.70 11.68
C SER A 448 -27.52 6.07 11.09
N LEU A 449 -27.42 6.26 9.77
CA LEU A 449 -26.19 6.74 9.13
C LEU A 449 -25.76 8.12 9.66
N ASN A 450 -26.71 9.04 9.84
CA ASN A 450 -26.43 10.36 10.38
C ASN A 450 -25.91 10.35 11.83
N SER A 451 -26.03 9.24 12.57
CA SER A 451 -25.38 9.14 13.89
C SER A 451 -23.88 8.85 13.83
N TYR A 452 -23.35 8.45 12.67
CA TYR A 452 -21.92 8.26 12.43
C TYR A 452 -21.30 9.53 11.88
N GLN A 453 -21.20 10.55 12.74
CA GLN A 453 -20.81 11.90 12.35
C GLN A 453 -19.49 11.97 11.60
N ASN A 454 -18.48 11.16 11.96
CA ASN A 454 -17.20 11.15 11.26
C ASN A 454 -17.34 10.73 9.78
N VAL A 455 -18.13 9.68 9.50
CA VAL A 455 -18.39 9.23 8.11
C VAL A 455 -19.14 10.29 7.33
N VAL A 456 -20.16 10.90 7.93
CA VAL A 456 -20.97 11.92 7.25
C VAL A 456 -20.13 13.19 7.00
N GLN A 457 -19.33 13.62 7.97
CA GLN A 457 -18.39 14.72 7.82
C GLN A 457 -17.38 14.41 6.71
N ALA A 458 -16.79 13.22 6.69
CA ALA A 458 -15.82 12.83 5.66
C ALA A 458 -16.43 12.82 4.25
N MET A 459 -17.64 12.29 4.11
CA MET A 459 -18.41 12.31 2.86
C MET A 459 -18.63 13.74 2.36
N PHE A 460 -19.09 14.64 3.23
CA PHE A 460 -19.54 15.97 2.82
C PHE A 460 -18.45 17.05 2.74
N HIS A 461 -17.42 16.95 3.56
CA HIS A 461 -16.43 18.03 3.70
C HIS A 461 -15.00 17.61 3.37
N HIS A 462 -14.67 16.30 3.42
CA HIS A 462 -13.29 15.83 3.26
C HIS A 462 -13.06 14.95 2.02
N SER A 463 -14.10 14.55 1.29
CA SER A 463 -13.94 13.66 0.13
C SER A 463 -13.41 14.41 -1.10
N PRO A 464 -12.40 13.87 -1.82
CA PRO A 464 -11.70 14.56 -2.89
C PRO A 464 -12.54 14.59 -4.18
N VAL A 465 -12.18 15.45 -5.12
CA VAL A 465 -12.79 15.48 -6.46
C VAL A 465 -12.10 14.47 -7.41
N PRO A 466 -12.83 13.90 -8.39
CA PRO A 466 -14.26 14.10 -8.68
C PRO A 466 -15.20 13.20 -7.85
N LEU A 467 -14.78 12.01 -7.41
CA LEU A 467 -15.67 11.02 -6.79
C LEU A 467 -16.41 11.51 -5.55
N GLY A 468 -15.79 12.38 -4.75
CA GLY A 468 -16.43 12.99 -3.60
C GLY A 468 -17.60 13.91 -3.98
N GLU A 469 -17.56 14.59 -5.13
CA GLU A 469 -18.70 15.40 -5.59
C GLU A 469 -19.89 14.53 -5.97
N GLU A 470 -19.62 13.45 -6.69
CA GLU A 470 -20.66 12.47 -7.04
C GLU A 470 -21.29 11.86 -5.79
N LEU A 471 -20.46 11.44 -4.83
CA LEU A 471 -20.93 10.86 -3.57
C LEU A 471 -21.79 11.85 -2.78
N ARG A 472 -21.37 13.12 -2.69
CA ARG A 472 -22.17 14.20 -2.07
C ARG A 472 -23.50 14.41 -2.77
N ALA A 473 -23.51 14.43 -4.11
CA ALA A 473 -24.74 14.58 -4.88
C ALA A 473 -25.72 13.42 -4.63
N ARG A 474 -25.23 12.17 -4.63
CA ARG A 474 -26.02 10.98 -4.31
C ARG A 474 -26.57 11.03 -2.88
N ALA A 475 -25.76 11.44 -1.91
CA ALA A 475 -26.17 11.57 -0.52
C ALA A 475 -27.28 12.62 -0.30
N LEU A 476 -27.19 13.78 -0.97
CA LEU A 476 -28.23 14.80 -0.94
C LEU A 476 -29.52 14.31 -1.61
N ALA A 477 -29.42 13.67 -2.78
CA ALA A 477 -30.57 13.11 -3.48
C ALA A 477 -31.28 12.01 -2.67
N ALA A 478 -30.50 11.22 -1.91
CA ALA A 478 -30.96 10.24 -0.96
C ALA A 478 -31.74 10.84 0.22
N GLY A 479 -31.51 12.12 0.55
CA GLY A 479 -32.11 12.82 1.68
C GLY A 479 -31.23 12.85 2.94
N LEU A 480 -29.96 12.46 2.85
CA LEU A 480 -29.01 12.58 3.96
C LEU A 480 -28.66 14.07 4.17
N PRO A 481 -28.86 14.64 5.37
CA PRO A 481 -28.56 16.05 5.61
C PRO A 481 -27.06 16.30 5.57
N LYS A 482 -26.65 17.39 4.90
CA LYS A 482 -25.28 17.89 4.98
C LYS A 482 -25.03 18.46 6.39
N PRO A 483 -23.93 18.08 7.08
CA PRO A 483 -23.55 18.71 8.33
C PRO A 483 -23.32 20.21 8.15
N ALA A 484 -23.92 21.02 9.03
CA ALA A 484 -23.85 22.47 8.95
C ALA A 484 -22.42 23.00 9.16
N GLU A 485 -21.70 22.39 10.10
CA GLU A 485 -20.33 22.75 10.44
C GLU A 485 -19.35 21.76 9.82
N HIS A 486 -18.20 22.28 9.40
CA HIS A 486 -17.04 21.48 9.00
C HIS A 486 -16.26 21.11 10.26
N ALA A 487 -16.36 19.86 10.68
CA ALA A 487 -15.63 19.37 11.85
C ALA A 487 -14.25 18.85 11.45
N ASN A 488 -13.26 19.07 12.33
CA ASN A 488 -12.01 18.32 12.27
C ASN A 488 -12.33 16.87 12.63
N LEU A 489 -11.81 15.93 11.85
CA LEU A 489 -11.97 14.49 12.09
C LEU A 489 -10.89 13.95 13.06
N TRP A 490 -10.24 14.88 13.76
CA TRP A 490 -9.18 14.70 14.74
C TRP A 490 -9.49 15.35 16.07
#